data_AF-A0A0H8F3C8-F1
#
_entry.id   AF-A0A0H8F3C8-F1
#
_cell.length_a   1.000
_cell.length_b   1.000
_cell.length_c   1.000
_cell.angle_alpha   90.00
_cell.angle_beta   90.00
_cell.angle_gamma   90.00
#
_symmetry.space_group_name_H-M   'P 1'
#
loop_
_entity.id
_entity.type
_entity.pdbx_description
1 polymer ?
#
loop_
_entity_poly.entity_id
_entity_poly.type
_entity_poly.pdbx_seq_one_letter_code
_entity_poly.pdbx_strand_id
1 'polypeptide(L)'
;MRRTFIKKEGVVITTLARYLLGEKCGNRLKTIDELATECRSSVGLTQAALKTLESSGAIRIERRGRNGSYLVEMDNKALLSHVDINNVVCAMPLPYTRLYEGLASGLKAQFDGIPFYYAHMRGADIRVECLLNGVYDMAVVSRLAAESYLTQKGLCLALELGPHTYVGEHQLICRKGESANVKRVGLDNRSADQKIMTDVFFGDSDVERVDLSYHESLQRIVKGDVDAVIWNVVAENELTMLGLEATPLTDDPRFLQATEAVVLTRVDDYPMQQLLRAVVDKHALLAHQQRVVSGEQEPSY
;
A
#
# COMPACT_ATOMS: atom_id res chain seq x y z
N MET A 1 17.50 26.69 4.74
CA MET A 1 16.83 27.79 5.50
C MET A 1 16.89 27.47 6.99
N ARG A 2 17.00 28.50 7.84
CA ARG A 2 17.42 28.46 9.27
C ARG A 2 16.68 27.39 10.11
N ARG A 3 17.44 26.61 10.91
CA ARG A 3 16.94 25.82 12.05
C ARG A 3 16.37 26.78 13.10
N THR A 4 15.12 27.18 12.95
CA THR A 4 14.36 27.86 13.99
C THR A 4 14.11 26.84 15.08
N PHE A 5 14.51 27.12 16.32
CA PHE A 5 14.17 26.29 17.49
C PHE A 5 12.66 26.02 17.45
N ILE A 6 12.26 24.75 17.28
CA ILE A 6 10.86 24.38 17.49
C ILE A 6 10.56 24.71 18.95
N LYS A 7 9.69 25.70 19.18
CA LYS A 7 9.22 26.02 20.53
C LYS A 7 8.61 24.72 21.09
N LYS A 8 8.90 24.39 22.35
CA LYS A 8 8.36 23.20 23.06
C LYS A 8 6.85 23.01 22.82
N GLU A 9 6.12 24.11 22.72
CA GLU A 9 4.70 24.18 22.37
C GLU A 9 4.35 23.52 21.02
N GLY A 10 5.13 23.77 19.97
CA GLY A 10 4.91 23.17 18.65
C GLY A 10 5.09 21.65 18.67
N VAL A 11 6.08 21.13 19.39
CA VAL A 11 6.27 19.68 19.57
C VAL A 11 5.06 19.04 20.26
N VAL A 12 4.51 19.71 21.29
CA VAL A 12 3.33 19.23 22.00
C VAL A 12 2.09 19.26 21.11
N ILE A 13 1.89 20.34 20.35
CA ILE A 13 0.79 20.45 19.37
C ILE A 13 0.86 19.31 18.35
N THR A 14 2.03 19.07 17.75
CA THR A 14 2.21 17.98 16.77
C THR A 14 1.98 16.60 17.39
N THR A 15 2.44 16.36 18.62
CA THR A 15 2.24 15.09 19.31
C THR A 15 0.76 14.85 19.63
N LEU A 16 0.06 15.88 20.11
CA LEU A 16 -1.37 15.82 20.38
C LEU A 16 -2.18 15.65 19.09
N ALA A 17 -1.83 16.34 18.00
CA ALA A 17 -2.49 16.18 16.72
C ALA A 17 -2.37 14.75 16.20
N ARG A 18 -1.19 14.11 16.32
CA ARG A 18 -1.00 12.68 16.00
C ARG A 18 -1.86 11.75 16.85
N TYR A 19 -1.91 12.00 18.16
CA TYR A 19 -2.78 11.25 19.07
C TYR A 19 -4.25 11.38 18.66
N LEU A 20 -4.73 12.60 18.41
CA LEU A 20 -6.11 12.89 18.05
C LEU A 20 -6.52 12.31 16.70
N LEU A 21 -5.62 12.29 15.72
CA LEU A 21 -5.87 11.58 14.45
C LEU A 21 -6.19 10.11 14.68
N GLY A 22 -5.56 9.46 15.68
CA GLY A 22 -5.86 8.08 16.05
C GLY A 22 -7.22 7.86 16.73
N GLU A 23 -7.91 8.91 17.17
CA GLU A 23 -9.17 8.84 17.91
C GLU A 23 -10.40 8.87 16.99
N LYS A 24 -11.57 8.47 17.53
CA LYS A 24 -12.87 8.60 16.86
C LYS A 24 -13.75 9.59 17.62
N CYS A 25 -14.60 10.32 16.90
CA CYS A 25 -15.65 11.13 17.54
C CYS A 25 -16.52 10.22 18.43
N GLY A 26 -16.80 10.67 19.65
CA GLY A 26 -17.44 9.90 20.71
C GLY A 26 -16.46 9.22 21.67
N ASN A 27 -15.17 9.10 21.34
CA ASN A 27 -14.19 8.51 22.24
C ASN A 27 -13.94 9.40 23.45
N ARG A 28 -13.76 8.74 24.60
CA ARG A 28 -13.22 9.38 25.80
C ARG A 28 -11.72 9.57 25.61
N LEU A 29 -11.27 10.82 25.64
CA LEU A 29 -9.86 11.14 25.53
C LEU A 29 -9.11 10.78 26.82
N LYS A 30 -7.81 10.48 26.66
CA LYS A 30 -6.85 10.39 27.77
C LYS A 30 -6.93 11.63 28.65
N THR A 31 -6.65 11.44 29.93
CA THR A 31 -6.58 12.53 30.90
C THR A 31 -5.45 13.49 30.53
N ILE A 32 -5.54 14.72 31.03
CA ILE A 32 -4.52 15.72 30.73
C ILE A 32 -3.14 15.32 31.27
N ASP A 33 -3.11 14.60 32.40
CA ASP A 33 -1.87 14.10 33.02
C ASP A 33 -1.23 12.98 32.19
N GLU A 34 -2.03 12.06 31.65
CA GLU A 34 -1.57 11.04 30.71
C GLU A 34 -1.00 11.67 29.43
N LEU A 35 -1.73 12.62 28.85
CA LEU A 35 -1.28 13.34 27.65
C LEU A 35 -0.01 14.15 27.90
N ALA A 36 0.11 14.81 29.05
CA ALA A 36 1.33 15.53 29.43
C ALA A 36 2.53 14.60 29.61
N THR A 37 2.31 13.41 30.16
CA THR A 37 3.34 12.37 30.31
C THR A 37 3.81 11.87 28.95
N GLU A 38 2.89 11.56 28.03
CA GLU A 38 3.21 11.10 26.68
C GLU A 38 3.92 12.18 25.84
N CYS A 39 3.48 13.44 25.96
CA CYS A 39 4.10 14.57 25.28
C CYS A 39 5.43 15.03 25.93
N ARG A 40 5.81 14.44 27.08
CA ARG A 40 6.96 14.87 27.91
C ARG A 40 6.92 16.38 28.21
N SER A 41 5.74 16.90 28.53
CA SER A 41 5.44 18.32 28.74
C SER A 41 4.74 18.59 30.06
N SER A 42 4.59 19.86 30.43
CA SER A 42 3.78 20.25 31.60
C SER A 42 2.29 20.23 31.25
N VAL A 43 1.45 19.93 32.24
CA VAL A 43 -0.02 19.92 32.11
C VAL A 43 -0.55 21.23 31.51
N GLY A 44 -0.03 22.38 31.96
CA GLY A 44 -0.43 23.68 31.43
C GLY A 44 -0.07 23.87 29.96
N LEU A 45 1.09 23.36 29.51
CA LEU A 45 1.48 23.43 28.10
C LEU A 45 0.63 22.49 27.23
N THR A 46 0.32 21.29 27.72
CA THR A 46 -0.58 20.34 27.05
C THR A 46 -2.00 20.91 26.93
N GLN A 47 -2.50 21.58 27.97
CA GLN A 47 -3.79 22.28 27.92
C GLN A 47 -3.79 23.43 26.91
N ALA A 48 -2.74 24.24 26.89
CA ALA A 48 -2.61 25.33 25.93
C ALA A 48 -2.60 24.78 24.49
N ALA A 49 -1.83 23.73 24.24
CA ALA A 49 -1.76 23.07 22.94
C ALA A 49 -3.11 22.48 22.49
N LEU A 50 -3.84 21.80 23.38
CA LEU A 50 -5.21 21.33 23.09
C LEU A 50 -6.15 22.49 22.74
N LYS A 51 -6.05 23.59 23.48
CA LYS A 51 -6.86 24.79 23.21
C LYS A 51 -6.50 25.44 21.89
N THR A 52 -5.23 25.40 21.47
CA THR A 52 -4.80 25.86 20.15
C THR A 52 -5.41 25.01 19.04
N LEU A 53 -5.42 23.68 19.19
CA LEU A 53 -6.07 22.78 18.23
C LEU A 53 -7.59 23.04 18.15
N GLU A 54 -8.27 23.21 19.28
CA GLU A 54 -9.69 23.62 19.30
C GLU A 54 -9.93 24.99 18.64
N SER A 55 -9.08 25.97 18.94
CA SER A 55 -9.21 27.34 18.41
C SER A 55 -8.96 27.40 16.90
N SER A 56 -8.18 26.46 16.36
CA SER A 56 -7.97 26.31 14.92
C SER A 56 -9.14 25.64 14.18
N GLY A 57 -10.15 25.16 14.92
CA GLY A 57 -11.28 24.40 14.36
C GLY A 57 -10.95 22.94 14.05
N ALA A 58 -9.74 22.47 14.37
CA ALA A 58 -9.31 21.10 14.06
C ALA A 58 -10.04 20.05 14.89
N ILE A 59 -10.48 20.39 16.11
CA ILE A 59 -11.23 19.51 17.01
C ILE A 59 -12.25 20.30 17.83
N ARG A 60 -13.24 19.59 18.37
CA ARG A 60 -14.10 20.08 19.46
C ARG A 60 -14.15 19.06 20.58
N ILE A 61 -13.75 19.46 21.79
CA ILE A 61 -13.77 18.59 22.97
C ILE A 61 -14.88 19.03 23.92
N GLU A 62 -15.74 18.10 24.28
CA GLU A 62 -16.72 18.28 25.35
C GLU A 62 -16.12 17.85 26.69
N ARG A 63 -15.92 18.81 27.58
CA ARG A 63 -15.34 18.59 28.92
C ARG A 63 -16.47 18.37 29.92
N ARG A 64 -16.58 17.15 30.47
CA ARG A 64 -17.64 16.75 31.43
C ARG A 64 -17.11 16.59 32.87
N GLY A 65 -16.06 17.33 33.24
CA GLY A 65 -15.48 17.30 34.59
C GLY A 65 -15.03 15.90 35.00
N ARG A 66 -15.58 15.38 36.12
CA ARG A 66 -15.26 14.02 36.64
C ARG A 66 -15.54 12.89 35.64
N ASN A 67 -16.42 13.12 34.67
CA ASN A 67 -16.77 12.12 33.66
C ASN A 67 -15.79 12.06 32.48
N GLY A 68 -14.73 12.89 32.50
CA GLY A 68 -13.69 12.95 31.47
C GLY A 68 -14.00 13.95 30.35
N SER A 69 -13.18 13.91 29.31
CA SER A 69 -13.31 14.74 28.11
C SER A 69 -13.58 13.83 26.91
N TYR A 70 -14.48 14.25 26.02
CA TYR A 70 -14.89 13.48 24.85
C TYR A 70 -14.62 14.28 23.57
N LEU A 71 -14.07 13.62 22.56
CA LEU A 71 -13.93 14.22 21.23
C LEU A 71 -15.29 14.23 20.54
N VAL A 72 -15.82 15.39 20.20
CA VAL A 72 -17.16 15.51 19.60
C VAL A 72 -17.10 15.77 18.11
N GLU A 73 -16.16 16.61 17.68
CA GLU A 73 -15.91 16.91 16.27
C GLU A 73 -14.41 16.88 16.00
N MET A 74 -14.06 16.53 14.77
CA MET A 74 -12.68 16.43 14.30
C MET A 74 -12.63 16.74 12.81
N ASP A 75 -11.74 17.65 12.42
CA ASP A 75 -11.36 17.89 11.04
C ASP A 75 -9.95 17.35 10.81
N ASN A 76 -9.86 16.22 10.12
CA ASN A 76 -8.59 15.56 9.83
C ASN A 76 -7.66 16.43 9.00
N LYS A 77 -8.18 17.22 8.06
CA LYS A 77 -7.35 18.09 7.20
C LYS A 77 -6.75 19.22 8.01
N ALA A 78 -7.53 19.83 8.90
CA ALA A 78 -7.05 20.84 9.83
C ALA A 78 -6.04 20.24 10.83
N LEU A 79 -6.29 19.04 11.38
CA LEU A 79 -5.34 18.36 12.27
C LEU A 79 -4.01 18.05 11.58
N LEU A 80 -4.04 17.57 10.33
CA LEU A 80 -2.85 17.27 9.55
C LEU A 80 -1.96 18.50 9.32
N SER A 81 -2.53 19.71 9.25
CA SER A 81 -1.74 20.95 9.16
C SER A 81 -0.86 21.22 10.40
N HIS A 82 -1.18 20.58 11.53
CA HIS A 82 -0.41 20.65 12.77
C HIS A 82 0.54 19.46 12.95
N VAL A 83 0.44 18.44 12.09
CA VAL A 83 1.38 17.32 12.08
C VAL A 83 2.53 17.66 11.15
N ASP A 84 3.75 17.60 11.68
CA ASP A 84 4.97 17.75 10.89
C ASP A 84 5.21 16.47 10.05
N ILE A 85 4.35 16.23 9.05
CA ILE A 85 4.57 15.22 8.01
C ILE A 85 5.46 15.88 6.98
N ASN A 86 6.78 15.74 7.19
CA ASN A 86 7.77 16.39 6.36
C ASN A 86 7.69 15.90 4.91
N ASN A 87 7.70 14.57 4.73
CA ASN A 87 7.55 13.90 3.46
C ASN A 87 6.79 12.60 3.69
N VAL A 88 6.02 12.17 2.71
CA VAL A 88 5.46 10.80 2.61
C VAL A 88 6.27 10.05 1.57
N VAL A 89 6.90 8.95 1.97
CA VAL A 89 7.66 8.07 1.08
C VAL A 89 6.91 6.76 0.89
N CYS A 90 6.45 6.53 -0.33
CA CYS A 90 5.71 5.34 -0.73
C CYS A 90 6.60 4.37 -1.51
N ALA A 91 6.77 3.15 -1.00
CA ALA A 91 7.47 2.10 -1.74
C ALA A 91 6.52 1.44 -2.73
N MET A 92 6.90 1.38 -4.01
CA MET A 92 6.08 0.75 -5.04
C MET A 92 6.94 0.03 -6.08
N PRO A 93 6.38 -0.85 -6.92
CA PRO A 93 7.10 -1.43 -8.06
C PRO A 93 7.67 -0.36 -8.99
N LEU A 94 8.61 -0.77 -9.86
CA LEU A 94 9.00 0.07 -11.00
C LEU A 94 7.78 0.26 -11.91
N PRO A 95 7.53 1.47 -12.43
CA PRO A 95 6.32 1.78 -13.20
C PRO A 95 6.52 1.39 -14.67
N TYR A 96 6.72 0.10 -14.94
CA TYR A 96 7.00 -0.41 -16.30
C TYR A 96 5.74 -0.76 -17.11
N THR A 97 4.54 -0.60 -16.53
CA THR A 97 3.26 -0.76 -17.24
C THR A 97 2.44 0.51 -17.12
N ARG A 98 1.63 0.82 -18.14
CA ARG A 98 0.68 1.94 -18.09
C ARG A 98 -0.28 1.85 -16.89
N LEU A 99 -0.61 0.64 -16.44
CA LEU A 99 -1.43 0.43 -15.24
C LEU A 99 -0.71 0.87 -13.96
N TYR A 100 0.58 0.53 -13.81
CA TYR A 100 1.40 1.03 -12.70
C TYR A 100 1.62 2.54 -12.76
N GLU A 101 1.85 3.10 -13.95
CA GLU A 101 1.96 4.55 -14.13
C GLU A 101 0.66 5.26 -13.70
N GLY A 102 -0.49 4.73 -14.09
CA GLY A 102 -1.80 5.26 -13.72
C GLY A 102 -2.06 5.16 -12.22
N LEU A 103 -1.69 4.03 -11.59
CA LEU A 103 -1.79 3.85 -10.14
C LEU A 103 -0.91 4.87 -9.41
N ALA A 104 0.36 4.98 -9.82
CA ALA A 104 1.32 5.89 -9.22
C ALA A 104 0.85 7.35 -9.34
N SER A 105 0.41 7.73 -10.54
CA SER A 105 -0.04 9.09 -10.79
C SER A 105 -1.34 9.42 -10.04
N GLY A 106 -2.32 8.51 -10.07
CA GLY A 106 -3.60 8.69 -9.38
C GLY A 106 -3.45 8.78 -7.87
N LEU A 107 -2.58 7.95 -7.28
CA LEU A 107 -2.29 7.99 -5.85
C LEU A 107 -1.56 9.27 -5.46
N LYS A 108 -0.52 9.70 -6.19
CA LYS A 108 0.20 10.95 -5.90
C LYS A 108 -0.72 12.17 -6.00
N ALA A 109 -1.67 12.19 -6.94
CA ALA A 109 -2.65 13.26 -7.08
C ALA A 109 -3.56 13.43 -5.85
N GLN A 110 -3.74 12.38 -5.04
CA GLN A 110 -4.50 12.48 -3.79
C GLN A 110 -3.74 13.23 -2.69
N PHE A 111 -2.42 13.38 -2.81
CA PHE A 111 -1.56 14.04 -1.84
C PHE A 111 -1.23 15.48 -2.24
N ASP A 112 -2.12 16.17 -2.95
CA ASP A 112 -1.90 17.57 -3.33
C ASP A 112 -1.65 18.45 -2.09
N GLY A 113 -0.60 19.28 -2.17
CA GLY A 113 -0.10 20.08 -1.04
C GLY A 113 0.71 19.32 0.02
N ILE A 114 0.92 18.02 -0.12
CA ILE A 114 1.75 17.19 0.78
C ILE A 114 2.98 16.68 0.00
N PRO A 115 4.22 16.90 0.48
CA PRO A 115 5.40 16.37 -0.19
C PRO A 115 5.36 14.83 -0.24
N PHE A 116 5.10 14.28 -1.43
CA PHE A 116 4.92 12.85 -1.66
C PHE A 116 5.93 12.35 -2.69
N TYR A 117 6.63 11.27 -2.37
CA TYR A 117 7.68 10.69 -3.20
C TYR A 117 7.55 9.18 -3.29
N TYR A 118 7.88 8.63 -4.45
CA TYR A 118 7.99 7.19 -4.64
C TYR A 118 9.43 6.71 -4.44
N ALA A 119 9.55 5.57 -3.77
CA ALA A 119 10.75 4.74 -3.78
C ALA A 119 10.45 3.49 -4.63
N HIS A 120 10.90 3.50 -5.89
CA HIS A 120 10.69 2.36 -6.79
C HIS A 120 11.62 1.21 -6.42
N MET A 121 11.04 0.08 -6.04
CA MET A 121 11.77 -1.09 -5.56
C MET A 121 11.14 -2.39 -6.06
N ARG A 122 11.96 -3.25 -6.65
CA ARG A 122 11.55 -4.58 -7.11
C ARG A 122 11.44 -5.55 -5.93
N GLY A 123 10.43 -6.41 -5.95
CA GLY A 123 10.17 -7.43 -4.93
C GLY A 123 9.26 -6.92 -3.82
N ALA A 124 8.13 -7.60 -3.60
CA ALA A 124 7.18 -7.21 -2.55
C ALA A 124 7.77 -7.45 -1.14
N ASP A 125 8.49 -8.56 -0.95
CA ASP A 125 9.10 -8.96 0.32
C ASP A 125 9.97 -7.84 0.90
N ILE A 126 10.91 -7.29 0.11
CA ILE A 126 11.83 -6.24 0.56
C ILE A 126 11.12 -4.89 0.80
N ARG A 127 10.07 -4.56 0.03
CA ARG A 127 9.28 -3.33 0.27
C ARG A 127 8.58 -3.39 1.63
N VAL A 128 8.02 -4.54 1.96
CA VAL A 128 7.34 -4.78 3.24
C VAL A 128 8.34 -4.82 4.40
N GLU A 129 9.50 -5.45 4.22
CA GLU A 129 10.58 -5.43 5.21
C GLU A 129 11.04 -3.98 5.52
N CYS A 130 11.28 -3.18 4.49
CA CYS A 130 11.65 -1.77 4.65
C CYS A 130 10.55 -0.94 5.34
N LEU A 131 9.28 -1.22 5.05
CA LEU A 131 8.14 -0.59 5.73
C LEU A 131 8.12 -0.92 7.24
N LEU A 132 8.31 -2.20 7.60
CA LEU A 132 8.38 -2.65 9.00
C LEU A 132 9.58 -2.02 9.72
N ASN A 133 10.71 -1.87 9.04
CA ASN A 133 11.92 -1.25 9.57
C ASN A 133 11.86 0.29 9.68
N GLY A 134 10.74 0.92 9.31
CA GLY A 134 10.58 2.37 9.41
C GLY A 134 11.25 3.17 8.29
N VAL A 135 11.70 2.52 7.21
CA VAL A 135 12.35 3.19 6.06
C VAL A 135 11.32 3.92 5.20
N TYR A 136 10.14 3.33 5.03
CA TYR A 136 9.03 3.88 4.24
C TYR A 136 7.81 4.11 5.12
N ASP A 137 6.94 5.04 4.71
CA ASP A 137 5.70 5.34 5.41
C ASP A 137 4.58 4.38 4.99
N MET A 138 4.60 3.96 3.74
CA MET A 138 3.64 3.03 3.15
C MET A 138 4.25 2.22 2.02
N ALA A 139 3.66 1.07 1.71
CA ALA A 139 4.08 0.22 0.61
C ALA A 139 2.90 -0.27 -0.23
N VAL A 140 3.02 -0.18 -1.55
CA VAL A 140 2.07 -0.74 -2.52
C VAL A 140 2.46 -2.17 -2.84
N VAL A 141 1.49 -3.08 -2.69
CA VAL A 141 1.59 -4.50 -3.05
C VAL A 141 0.25 -4.97 -3.63
N SER A 142 0.19 -6.20 -4.12
CA SER A 142 -1.09 -6.84 -4.48
C SER A 142 -1.89 -7.20 -3.22
N ARG A 143 -3.21 -7.36 -3.33
CA ARG A 143 -4.03 -7.90 -2.24
C ARG A 143 -3.58 -9.31 -1.86
N LEU A 144 -3.25 -10.13 -2.85
CA LEU A 144 -2.79 -11.51 -2.62
C LEU A 144 -1.54 -11.57 -1.73
N ALA A 145 -0.51 -10.79 -2.06
CA ALA A 145 0.70 -10.74 -1.26
C ALA A 145 0.43 -10.13 0.12
N ALA A 146 -0.38 -9.07 0.20
CA ALA A 146 -0.75 -8.44 1.46
C ALA A 146 -1.39 -9.41 2.46
N GLU A 147 -2.31 -10.28 2.02
CA GLU A 147 -2.92 -11.29 2.89
C GLU A 147 -1.86 -12.21 3.54
N SER A 148 -0.84 -12.60 2.78
CA SER A 148 0.26 -13.40 3.31
C SER A 148 1.07 -12.63 4.36
N TYR A 149 1.35 -11.34 4.13
CA TYR A 149 2.12 -10.52 5.05
C TYR A 149 1.33 -10.12 6.31
N LEU A 150 0.02 -9.96 6.24
CA LEU A 150 -0.82 -9.61 7.39
C LEU A 150 -0.85 -10.71 8.45
N THR A 151 -0.55 -11.97 8.07
CA THR A 151 -0.32 -13.04 9.05
C THR A 151 0.93 -12.81 9.90
N GLN A 152 1.91 -12.06 9.37
CA GLN A 152 3.11 -11.62 10.07
C GLN A 152 2.77 -10.31 10.80
N LYS A 153 2.80 -10.33 12.14
CA LYS A 153 2.36 -9.20 12.98
C LYS A 153 3.10 -7.90 12.60
N GLY A 154 2.38 -6.76 12.63
CA GLY A 154 3.00 -5.43 12.52
C GLY A 154 2.53 -4.56 11.35
N LEU A 155 1.65 -5.08 10.50
CA LEU A 155 1.11 -4.36 9.33
C LEU A 155 -0.37 -4.04 9.48
N CYS A 156 -0.79 -2.98 8.80
CA CYS A 156 -2.19 -2.63 8.60
C CYS A 156 -2.44 -2.46 7.10
N LEU A 157 -3.55 -3.04 6.62
CA LEU A 157 -4.06 -2.75 5.30
C LEU A 157 -4.87 -1.45 5.36
N ALA A 158 -4.29 -0.38 4.80
CA ALA A 158 -4.81 0.97 4.95
C ALA A 158 -5.68 1.44 3.77
N LEU A 159 -5.48 0.86 2.58
CA LEU A 159 -6.27 1.18 1.38
C LEU A 159 -6.44 -0.05 0.49
N GLU A 160 -7.66 -0.25 -0.02
CA GLU A 160 -8.05 -1.29 -0.98
C GLU A 160 -8.61 -0.65 -2.23
N LEU A 161 -8.02 -0.93 -3.39
CA LEU A 161 -8.43 -0.31 -4.65
C LEU A 161 -9.37 -1.18 -5.48
N GLY A 162 -9.53 -2.46 -5.17
CA GLY A 162 -10.33 -3.41 -5.94
C GLY A 162 -9.57 -4.05 -7.10
N PRO A 163 -10.15 -5.08 -7.75
CA PRO A 163 -9.49 -5.85 -8.79
C PRO A 163 -9.09 -5.00 -10.00
N HIS A 164 -8.09 -5.47 -10.75
CA HIS A 164 -7.55 -4.85 -11.97
C HIS A 164 -6.94 -3.45 -11.77
N THR A 165 -6.44 -3.15 -10.57
CA THR A 165 -5.82 -1.85 -10.24
C THR A 165 -4.30 -1.92 -10.07
N TYR A 166 -3.72 -3.12 -9.98
CA TYR A 166 -2.28 -3.35 -9.80
C TYR A 166 -1.62 -3.90 -11.08
N VAL A 167 -2.06 -5.08 -11.51
CA VAL A 167 -1.60 -5.79 -12.71
C VAL A 167 -2.79 -6.44 -13.42
N GLY A 168 -2.62 -6.81 -14.68
CA GLY A 168 -3.63 -7.61 -15.38
C GLY A 168 -3.73 -9.03 -14.82
N GLU A 169 -4.63 -9.82 -15.39
CA GLU A 169 -4.80 -11.23 -14.98
C GLU A 169 -3.56 -12.06 -15.30
N HIS A 170 -3.30 -13.06 -14.45
CA HIS A 170 -2.24 -14.03 -14.68
C HIS A 170 -2.81 -15.24 -15.40
N GLN A 171 -1.99 -15.83 -16.26
CA GLN A 171 -2.31 -17.02 -17.05
C GLN A 171 -1.19 -18.06 -16.86
N LEU A 172 -1.54 -19.33 -16.99
CA LEU A 172 -0.57 -20.41 -17.14
C LEU A 172 -0.06 -20.41 -18.58
N ILE A 173 1.23 -20.15 -18.77
CA ILE A 173 1.88 -20.20 -20.07
C ILE A 173 2.64 -21.52 -20.18
N CYS A 174 2.39 -22.28 -21.25
CA CYS A 174 3.10 -23.53 -21.54
C CYS A 174 3.22 -23.74 -23.05
N ARG A 175 3.89 -24.81 -23.48
CA ARG A 175 3.90 -25.22 -24.90
C ARG A 175 2.51 -25.68 -25.33
N LYS A 176 2.14 -25.38 -26.57
CA LYS A 176 0.81 -25.68 -27.10
C LYS A 176 0.44 -27.17 -26.95
N GLY A 177 -0.68 -27.47 -26.32
CA GLY A 177 -1.17 -28.82 -26.07
C GLY A 177 -0.43 -29.59 -24.96
N GLU A 178 0.46 -28.94 -24.20
CA GLU A 178 1.24 -29.59 -23.13
C GLU A 178 0.80 -29.19 -21.71
N SER A 179 -0.27 -28.39 -21.57
CA SER A 179 -0.79 -27.93 -20.27
C SER A 179 -1.12 -29.06 -19.28
N ALA A 180 -1.52 -30.24 -19.76
CA ALA A 180 -1.82 -31.40 -18.91
C ALA A 180 -0.57 -32.18 -18.42
N ASN A 181 0.63 -31.92 -18.98
CA ASN A 181 1.85 -32.70 -18.73
C ASN A 181 2.96 -31.88 -18.06
N VAL A 182 2.61 -30.80 -17.36
CA VAL A 182 3.57 -29.93 -16.68
C VAL A 182 4.26 -30.68 -15.54
N LYS A 183 5.59 -30.79 -15.60
CA LYS A 183 6.41 -31.39 -14.52
C LYS A 183 7.42 -30.42 -13.93
N ARG A 184 7.82 -29.39 -14.66
CA ARG A 184 8.72 -28.33 -14.21
C ARG A 184 8.06 -26.98 -14.43
N VAL A 185 7.93 -26.19 -13.37
CA VAL A 185 7.39 -24.84 -13.43
C VAL A 185 8.47 -23.82 -13.10
N GLY A 186 8.60 -22.80 -13.95
CA GLY A 186 9.50 -21.68 -13.72
C GLY A 186 8.93 -20.75 -12.66
N LEU A 187 9.76 -20.32 -11.71
CA LEU A 187 9.34 -19.48 -10.59
C LEU A 187 10.40 -18.42 -10.29
N ASP A 188 10.03 -17.14 -10.33
CA ASP A 188 10.88 -16.03 -9.87
C ASP A 188 10.68 -15.87 -8.37
N ASN A 189 11.66 -16.30 -7.59
CA ASN A 189 11.60 -16.26 -6.12
C ASN A 189 11.44 -14.85 -5.53
N ARG A 190 11.67 -13.79 -6.33
CA ARG A 190 11.47 -12.39 -5.93
C ARG A 190 10.03 -11.92 -6.11
N SER A 191 9.17 -12.71 -6.75
CA SER A 191 7.75 -12.42 -6.95
C SER A 191 6.90 -13.14 -5.91
N ALA A 192 6.40 -12.40 -4.92
CA ALA A 192 5.51 -12.96 -3.90
C ALA A 192 4.22 -13.53 -4.51
N ASP A 193 3.60 -12.79 -5.43
CA ASP A 193 2.40 -13.25 -6.14
C ASP A 193 2.65 -14.55 -6.89
N GLN A 194 3.75 -14.63 -7.66
CA GLN A 194 4.01 -15.82 -8.48
C GLN A 194 4.23 -17.06 -7.62
N LYS A 195 4.93 -16.94 -6.48
CA LYS A 195 5.08 -18.03 -5.49
C LYS A 195 3.73 -18.52 -5.02
N ILE A 196 2.90 -17.61 -4.51
CA ILE A 196 1.57 -17.96 -3.97
C ILE A 196 0.70 -18.57 -5.07
N MET A 197 0.60 -17.95 -6.24
CA MET A 197 -0.24 -18.45 -7.34
C MET A 197 0.23 -19.81 -7.86
N THR A 198 1.54 -20.04 -7.94
CA THR A 198 2.11 -21.33 -8.36
C THR A 198 1.78 -22.43 -7.37
N ASP A 199 1.90 -22.16 -6.07
CA ASP A 199 1.54 -23.13 -5.04
C ASP A 199 0.03 -23.41 -5.01
N VAL A 200 -0.80 -22.39 -5.23
CA VAL A 200 -2.25 -22.54 -5.31
C VAL A 200 -2.67 -23.36 -6.53
N PHE A 201 -2.10 -23.06 -7.70
CA PHE A 201 -2.49 -23.71 -8.95
C PHE A 201 -2.05 -25.17 -9.02
N PHE A 202 -0.80 -25.47 -8.63
CA PHE A 202 -0.28 -26.83 -8.69
C PHE A 202 -0.60 -27.66 -7.46
N GLY A 203 -0.92 -27.03 -6.32
CA GLY A 203 -1.25 -27.71 -5.06
C GLY A 203 -0.21 -28.77 -4.69
N ASP A 204 -0.70 -29.96 -4.32
CA ASP A 204 0.11 -31.13 -3.96
C ASP A 204 0.65 -31.92 -5.18
N SER A 205 0.53 -31.39 -6.40
CA SER A 205 1.06 -32.06 -7.59
C SER A 205 2.59 -32.12 -7.55
N ASP A 206 3.14 -33.25 -7.97
CA ASP A 206 4.59 -33.50 -8.07
C ASP A 206 5.20 -32.74 -9.25
N VAL A 207 5.31 -31.42 -9.09
CA VAL A 207 5.87 -30.48 -10.06
C VAL A 207 7.11 -29.84 -9.46
N GLU A 208 8.24 -29.94 -10.15
CA GLU A 208 9.50 -29.29 -9.75
C GLU A 208 9.40 -27.78 -9.96
N ARG A 209 9.71 -26.99 -8.92
CA ARG A 209 9.82 -25.53 -9.00
C ARG A 209 11.26 -25.17 -9.37
N VAL A 210 11.46 -24.63 -10.57
CA VAL A 210 12.77 -24.23 -11.09
C VAL A 210 12.92 -22.73 -10.93
N ASP A 211 13.91 -22.30 -10.13
CA ASP A 211 14.19 -20.87 -9.92
C ASP A 211 14.64 -20.23 -11.25
N LEU A 212 13.81 -19.34 -11.77
CA LEU A 212 14.02 -18.68 -13.05
C LEU A 212 13.52 -17.25 -12.99
N SER A 213 14.31 -16.33 -13.54
CA SER A 213 13.88 -14.96 -13.64
C SER A 213 12.79 -14.80 -14.70
N TYR A 214 11.95 -13.77 -14.52
CA TYR A 214 10.90 -13.40 -15.47
C TYR A 214 11.33 -13.45 -16.96
N HIS A 215 12.50 -12.89 -17.28
CA HIS A 215 12.96 -12.73 -18.66
C HIS A 215 13.40 -14.06 -19.29
N GLU A 216 13.77 -15.04 -18.48
CA GLU A 216 14.29 -16.33 -18.95
C GLU A 216 13.18 -17.38 -19.10
N SER A 217 12.07 -17.24 -18.36
CA SER A 217 11.02 -18.25 -18.28
C SER A 217 10.43 -18.61 -19.64
N LEU A 218 10.07 -17.64 -20.48
CA LEU A 218 9.49 -17.92 -21.80
C LEU A 218 10.48 -18.67 -22.70
N GLN A 219 11.75 -18.25 -22.73
CA GLN A 219 12.78 -18.90 -23.55
C GLN A 219 13.06 -20.33 -23.06
N ARG A 220 13.05 -20.55 -21.74
CA ARG A 220 13.22 -21.87 -21.11
C ARG A 220 12.06 -22.82 -21.45
N ILE A 221 10.84 -22.30 -21.54
CA ILE A 221 9.67 -23.06 -21.99
C ILE A 221 9.80 -23.45 -23.46
N VAL A 222 10.17 -22.50 -24.33
CA VAL A 222 10.38 -22.79 -25.76
C VAL A 222 11.47 -23.85 -25.96
N LYS A 223 12.54 -23.80 -25.15
CA LYS A 223 13.65 -24.76 -25.22
C LYS A 223 13.32 -26.15 -24.67
N GLY A 224 12.28 -26.28 -23.83
CA GLY A 224 11.96 -27.53 -23.14
C GLY A 224 12.71 -27.76 -21.82
N ASP A 225 13.41 -26.75 -21.31
CA ASP A 225 14.09 -26.80 -20.00
C ASP A 225 13.08 -26.74 -18.85
N VAL A 226 11.94 -26.08 -19.08
CA VAL A 226 10.80 -25.93 -18.15
C VAL A 226 9.51 -26.11 -18.94
N ASP A 227 8.42 -26.51 -18.30
CA ASP A 227 7.17 -26.87 -18.97
C ASP A 227 6.13 -25.76 -18.91
N ALA A 228 6.09 -25.00 -17.81
CA ALA A 228 5.17 -23.88 -17.67
C ALA A 228 5.68 -22.74 -16.78
N VAL A 229 4.99 -21.60 -16.82
CA VAL A 229 5.13 -20.48 -15.89
C VAL A 229 3.78 -19.81 -15.68
N ILE A 230 3.46 -19.40 -14.45
CA ILE A 230 2.32 -18.50 -14.20
C ILE A 230 2.80 -17.07 -14.37
N TRP A 231 2.13 -16.31 -15.25
CA TRP A 231 2.57 -14.98 -15.62
C TRP A 231 1.46 -14.06 -16.13
N ASN A 232 1.62 -12.75 -16.00
CA ASN A 232 0.72 -11.76 -16.62
C ASN A 232 1.05 -11.56 -18.11
N VAL A 233 0.13 -11.98 -18.99
CA VAL A 233 0.33 -11.90 -20.44
C VAL A 233 -0.05 -10.52 -20.96
N VAL A 234 0.88 -9.87 -21.65
CA VAL A 234 0.68 -8.55 -22.26
C VAL A 234 0.39 -8.67 -23.77
N ALA A 235 0.79 -9.78 -24.41
CA ALA A 235 0.59 -10.01 -25.85
C ALA A 235 0.43 -11.51 -26.20
N GLU A 236 -0.81 -11.99 -26.34
CA GLU A 236 -1.10 -13.39 -26.72
C GLU A 236 -0.57 -13.77 -28.12
N ASN A 237 -0.51 -12.80 -29.03
CA ASN A 237 0.02 -13.02 -30.38
C ASN A 237 1.50 -13.44 -30.36
N GLU A 238 2.31 -12.87 -29.45
CA GLU A 238 3.72 -13.21 -29.31
C GLU A 238 3.89 -14.65 -28.80
N LEU A 239 3.05 -15.07 -27.85
CA LEU A 239 3.04 -16.44 -27.34
C LEU A 239 2.72 -17.44 -28.45
N THR A 240 1.73 -17.14 -29.28
CA THR A 240 1.33 -18.02 -30.39
C THR A 240 2.46 -18.19 -31.40
N MET A 241 3.21 -17.13 -31.73
CA MET A 241 4.37 -17.21 -32.62
C MET A 241 5.51 -18.05 -32.06
N LEU A 242 5.63 -18.13 -30.73
CA LEU A 242 6.60 -18.95 -30.02
C LEU A 242 6.13 -20.41 -29.81
N GLY A 243 4.95 -20.78 -30.32
CA GLY A 243 4.37 -22.11 -30.11
C GLY A 243 3.87 -22.33 -28.68
N LEU A 244 3.57 -21.25 -27.96
CA LEU A 244 3.06 -21.27 -26.60
C LEU A 244 1.56 -21.03 -26.58
N GLU A 245 0.90 -21.52 -25.53
CA GLU A 245 -0.49 -21.23 -25.19
C GLU A 245 -0.57 -20.63 -23.79
N ALA A 246 -1.58 -19.79 -23.56
CA ALA A 246 -1.88 -19.20 -22.26
C ALA A 246 -3.28 -19.59 -21.81
N THR A 247 -3.41 -20.10 -20.59
CA THR A 247 -4.68 -20.51 -20.01
C THR A 247 -5.02 -19.61 -18.82
N PRO A 248 -6.19 -18.94 -18.80
CA PRO A 248 -6.64 -18.15 -17.66
C PRO A 248 -6.69 -18.95 -16.36
N LEU A 249 -6.38 -18.28 -15.25
CA LEU A 249 -6.47 -18.84 -13.90
C LEU A 249 -7.79 -18.41 -13.25
N THR A 250 -8.84 -19.23 -13.36
CA THR A 250 -10.21 -18.81 -12.98
C THR A 250 -10.77 -19.43 -11.71
N ASP A 251 -10.14 -20.49 -11.21
CA ASP A 251 -10.81 -21.39 -10.26
C ASP A 251 -10.58 -21.01 -8.79
N ASP A 252 -9.78 -19.98 -8.52
CA ASP A 252 -9.46 -19.52 -7.17
C ASP A 252 -9.51 -17.98 -7.07
N PRO A 253 -10.23 -17.41 -6.07
CA PRO A 253 -10.32 -15.97 -5.89
C PRO A 253 -8.96 -15.30 -5.63
N ARG A 254 -7.95 -16.05 -5.17
CA ARG A 254 -6.59 -15.55 -4.95
C ARG A 254 -5.93 -15.05 -6.24
N PHE A 255 -6.27 -15.63 -7.40
CA PHE A 255 -5.77 -15.14 -8.68
C PHE A 255 -6.29 -13.73 -8.99
N LEU A 256 -7.56 -13.45 -8.68
CA LEU A 256 -8.13 -12.11 -8.84
C LEU A 256 -7.53 -11.12 -7.83
N GLN A 257 -7.26 -11.55 -6.59
CA GLN A 257 -6.57 -10.73 -5.58
C GLN A 257 -5.17 -10.29 -6.02
N ALA A 258 -4.48 -11.05 -6.88
CA ALA A 258 -3.18 -10.64 -7.42
C ALA A 258 -3.29 -9.38 -8.30
N THR A 259 -4.47 -9.10 -8.85
CA THR A 259 -4.74 -7.93 -9.72
C THR A 259 -5.10 -6.66 -8.93
N GLU A 260 -5.42 -6.79 -7.65
CA GLU A 260 -5.85 -5.68 -6.80
C GLU A 260 -4.67 -5.00 -6.12
N ALA A 261 -4.60 -3.66 -6.22
CA ALA A 261 -3.62 -2.86 -5.51
C ALA A 261 -4.11 -2.55 -4.11
N VAL A 262 -3.21 -2.72 -3.14
CA VAL A 262 -3.44 -2.29 -1.76
C VAL A 262 -2.25 -1.49 -1.23
N VAL A 263 -2.53 -0.63 -0.25
CA VAL A 263 -1.50 0.13 0.48
C VAL A 263 -1.39 -0.41 1.89
N LEU A 264 -0.19 -0.84 2.27
CA LEU A 264 0.15 -1.26 3.61
C LEU A 264 0.84 -0.12 4.37
N THR A 265 0.55 -0.04 5.66
CA THR A 265 1.30 0.78 6.64
C THR A 265 1.74 -0.11 7.80
N ARG A 266 2.59 0.42 8.70
CA ARG A 266 2.76 -0.22 10.02
C ARG A 266 1.45 -0.15 10.81
N VAL A 267 1.21 -1.14 11.66
CA VAL A 267 -0.04 -1.28 12.42
C VAL A 267 -0.26 -0.14 13.42
N ASP A 268 0.82 0.37 13.99
CA ASP A 268 0.85 1.44 14.99
C ASP A 268 1.02 2.84 14.38
N ASP A 269 1.16 2.93 13.05
CA ASP A 269 1.25 4.22 12.33
C ASP A 269 -0.15 4.80 12.03
N TYR A 270 -0.88 5.09 13.10
CA TYR A 270 -2.19 5.72 13.02
C TYR A 270 -2.19 7.06 12.28
N PRO A 271 -1.18 7.96 12.43
CA PRO A 271 -1.12 9.20 11.66
C PRO A 271 -1.14 8.94 10.15
N MET A 272 -0.35 7.98 9.66
CA MET A 272 -0.31 7.65 8.23
C MET A 272 -1.63 7.03 7.74
N GLN A 273 -2.21 6.13 8.53
CA GLN A 273 -3.51 5.52 8.22
C GLN A 273 -4.62 6.58 8.11
N GLN A 274 -4.61 7.59 8.98
CA GLN A 274 -5.61 8.64 9.02
C GLN A 274 -5.38 9.70 7.95
N LEU A 275 -4.11 9.98 7.64
CA LEU A 275 -3.75 10.76 6.47
C LEU A 275 -4.34 10.14 5.20
N LEU A 276 -4.08 8.85 4.95
CA LEU A 276 -4.62 8.13 3.79
C LEU A 276 -6.15 8.24 3.74
N ARG A 277 -6.85 8.00 4.85
CA ARG A 277 -8.32 8.13 4.91
C ARG A 277 -8.83 9.54 4.65
N ALA A 278 -8.05 10.56 5.00
CA ALA A 278 -8.45 11.95 4.86
C ALA A 278 -8.21 12.50 3.45
N VAL A 279 -7.15 12.04 2.77
CA VAL A 279 -6.72 12.64 1.49
C VAL A 279 -7.10 11.79 0.28
N VAL A 280 -7.26 10.47 0.44
CA VAL A 280 -7.56 9.59 -0.68
C VAL A 280 -9.06 9.48 -0.91
N ASP A 281 -9.52 10.05 -2.03
CA ASP A 281 -10.79 9.67 -2.64
C ASP A 281 -10.53 8.50 -3.60
N LYS A 282 -11.02 7.30 -3.21
CA LYS A 282 -10.87 6.08 -4.01
C LYS A 282 -11.43 6.24 -5.42
N HIS A 283 -12.59 6.87 -5.59
CA HIS A 283 -13.20 7.01 -6.92
C HIS A 283 -12.40 7.96 -7.80
N ALA A 284 -11.95 9.10 -7.23
CA ALA A 284 -11.11 10.05 -7.96
C ALA A 284 -9.78 9.43 -8.39
N LEU A 285 -9.13 8.65 -7.52
CA LEU A 285 -7.89 7.93 -7.81
C LEU A 285 -8.09 6.94 -8.97
N LEU A 286 -9.13 6.11 -8.91
CA LEU A 286 -9.41 5.10 -9.94
C LEU A 286 -9.76 5.75 -11.28
N ALA A 287 -10.56 6.82 -11.28
CA ALA A 287 -10.86 7.58 -12.49
C ALA A 287 -9.59 8.18 -13.11
N HIS A 288 -8.65 8.67 -12.29
CA HIS A 288 -7.35 9.14 -12.75
C HIS A 288 -6.52 8.00 -13.37
N GLN A 289 -6.43 6.86 -12.69
CA GLN A 289 -5.72 5.70 -13.23
C GLN A 289 -6.29 5.31 -14.61
N GLN A 290 -7.62 5.28 -14.76
CA GLN A 290 -8.27 4.95 -16.02
C GLN A 290 -7.92 5.92 -17.14
N ARG A 291 -7.90 7.25 -16.88
CA ARG A 291 -7.49 8.25 -17.87
C ARG A 291 -6.04 8.10 -18.31
N VAL A 292 -5.15 7.68 -17.40
CA VAL A 292 -3.75 7.39 -17.76
C VAL A 292 -3.65 6.13 -18.62
N VAL A 293 -4.37 5.06 -18.24
CA VAL A 293 -4.38 3.80 -18.98
C VAL A 293 -4.97 3.97 -20.39
N SER A 294 -6.00 4.80 -20.54
CA SER A 294 -6.61 5.11 -21.84
C SER A 294 -5.79 6.08 -22.71
N GLY A 295 -4.75 6.71 -22.15
CA GLY A 295 -3.96 7.74 -22.83
C GLY A 295 -4.64 9.11 -22.91
N GLU A 296 -5.74 9.33 -22.19
CA GLU A 296 -6.40 10.64 -22.08
C GLU A 296 -5.57 11.62 -21.24
N GLN A 297 -4.78 11.11 -20.30
CA GLN A 297 -3.96 11.92 -19.39
C GLN A 297 -2.54 11.33 -19.28
N GLU A 298 -1.50 12.16 -19.42
CA GLU A 298 -0.14 11.71 -19.14
C GLU A 298 0.10 11.54 -17.63
N PRO A 299 0.85 10.51 -17.21
CA PRO A 299 1.12 10.27 -15.80
C PRO A 299 2.10 11.30 -15.24
N SER A 300 1.95 11.58 -13.94
CA SER A 300 2.89 12.36 -13.14
C SER A 300 3.04 11.69 -11.78
N TYR A 301 4.21 11.13 -11.50
CA TYR A 301 4.55 10.41 -10.27
C TYR A 301 5.99 10.68 -9.82
#